data_AF-Q6PAM1-F1
#
_entry.id   AF-Q6PAM1-F1
#
_cell.length_a   1.000
_cell.length_b   1.000
_cell.length_c   1.000
_cell.angle_alpha   90.00
_cell.angle_beta   90.00
_cell.angle_gamma   90.00
#
_symmetry.space_group_name_H-M   'P 1'
#
loop_
_entity.id
_entity.type
_entity.pdbx_description
1 polymer ?
#
loop_
_entity_poly.entity_id
_entity_poly.type
_entity_poly.pdbx_seq_one_letter_code
_entity_poly.pdbx_strand_id
1 'polypeptide(L)'
;MKNQDKKNGPAKHSNSKGSPGQREAGPEGAHGRPRQTAPGAEAEGSTSQAPGKTEGARAKAAQPGALCDVSEELSRQLEDILSTYCVDNNQGGPAEEGAQGEPTEPEDTEKSRTYAARNGEPEPGIPVVNGEKETSKGEPGTEEIRASDEVGDRDHRRPQEKKKAKGLGKEITLLMQTLNTLSTPEEKLAALCKKYAELLEEHRNSQKQMKLLQKKQSQLVQEKDHLRGEHSKAVLARSKLESLCRELQRHNRSLKEEGVQRAREEEEKRKEVTSHFQVTLNDIQLQMEQHNERNSKLRQENMELAERLKKLIEQYELREEHIDKVFKHKDLQQQLVDAKLQQAQEMLKEAEERHQREKEFLLKEAVESQRMCELMKQQETHLKQQLALYTEKFEEFQNTLSKSSEVFTTFKQEMEKMTKKIKKLEKETTMYRSRWESSNKALLEMAEEKTVRDKELEGLQVKIQRLEKLCRALQTERNDLNKRVQDLTAGGITDIGSERRPEATTASKEQGVESPGAQPASSPRATDAPCCSGAPSTGTAGQTGPGEPTPATA
;
A
#
# COMPACT_ATOMS: atom_id res chain seq x y z
N MET A 1 -0.75 -55.49 5.79
CA MET A 1 -1.93 -56.33 5.51
C MET A 1 -3.08 -55.40 5.15
N LYS A 2 -3.82 -55.65 4.05
CA LYS A 2 -4.84 -54.76 3.43
C LYS A 2 -4.22 -53.45 2.87
N ASN A 3 -4.26 -53.16 1.56
CA ASN A 3 -5.38 -52.78 0.66
C ASN A 3 -5.85 -51.33 0.92
N GLN A 4 -6.04 -50.44 -0.08
CA GLN A 4 -5.92 -50.57 -1.55
C GLN A 4 -5.73 -49.21 -2.26
N ASP A 5 -5.39 -49.27 -3.56
CA ASP A 5 -5.22 -48.22 -4.59
C ASP A 5 -5.76 -46.78 -4.41
N LYS A 6 -4.93 -45.80 -4.83
CA LYS A 6 -5.14 -45.09 -6.13
C LYS A 6 -3.96 -44.24 -6.65
N LYS A 7 -3.83 -44.29 -7.98
CA LYS A 7 -2.96 -43.54 -8.93
C LYS A 7 -2.37 -42.18 -8.46
N ASN A 8 -1.07 -42.01 -8.72
CA ASN A 8 -0.64 -41.09 -9.80
C ASN A 8 0.74 -41.48 -10.39
N GLY A 9 0.96 -41.16 -11.67
CA GLY A 9 2.20 -41.50 -12.42
C GLY A 9 3.25 -40.37 -12.42
N PRO A 10 4.54 -40.65 -12.70
CA PRO A 10 5.63 -39.73 -12.39
C PRO A 10 6.42 -39.18 -13.62
N ALA A 11 7.46 -38.39 -13.30
CA ALA A 11 8.69 -38.15 -14.08
C ALA A 11 8.66 -37.05 -15.18
N LYS A 12 9.76 -36.34 -15.49
CA LYS A 12 11.07 -36.11 -14.81
C LYS A 12 11.87 -34.99 -15.54
N HIS A 13 12.60 -34.13 -14.81
CA HIS A 13 13.85 -33.43 -15.24
C HIS A 13 13.73 -32.45 -16.47
N SER A 14 14.66 -31.55 -16.80
CA SER A 14 15.75 -30.83 -16.07
C SER A 14 16.39 -29.75 -16.98
N ASN A 15 16.96 -28.67 -16.41
CA ASN A 15 18.00 -27.78 -17.01
C ASN A 15 17.60 -26.95 -18.27
N SER A 16 18.30 -25.87 -18.67
CA SER A 16 19.33 -25.03 -18.02
C SER A 16 19.55 -23.68 -18.75
N LYS A 17 19.98 -22.65 -17.99
CA LYS A 17 20.75 -21.43 -18.35
C LYS A 17 20.95 -21.01 -19.84
N GLY A 18 20.65 -19.74 -20.14
CA GLY A 18 21.19 -19.02 -21.32
C GLY A 18 20.94 -17.49 -21.30
N SER A 19 21.98 -16.68 -21.54
CA SER A 19 22.00 -15.19 -21.62
C SER A 19 23.41 -14.73 -22.07
N PRO A 20 23.75 -13.45 -22.39
CA PRO A 20 22.93 -12.22 -22.49
C PRO A 20 23.22 -11.33 -23.75
N GLY A 21 22.67 -10.11 -23.81
CA GLY A 21 23.12 -8.98 -24.66
C GLY A 21 22.29 -8.72 -25.94
N GLN A 22 22.33 -7.54 -26.59
CA GLN A 22 22.96 -6.23 -26.28
C GLN A 22 22.34 -5.13 -27.19
N ARG A 23 22.46 -3.83 -26.84
CA ARG A 23 22.25 -2.59 -27.66
C ARG A 23 20.81 -2.08 -27.88
N GLU A 24 20.52 -0.78 -28.13
CA GLU A 24 21.15 0.54 -27.83
C GLU A 24 20.14 1.67 -28.23
N ALA A 25 20.37 2.92 -27.78
CA ALA A 25 19.79 4.21 -28.24
C ALA A 25 18.29 4.56 -28.00
N GLY A 26 18.05 5.84 -27.67
CA GLY A 26 16.75 6.56 -27.62
C GLY A 26 16.78 7.79 -28.57
N PRO A 27 16.28 9.01 -28.21
CA PRO A 27 15.62 9.46 -26.97
C PRO A 27 14.36 10.37 -27.24
N GLU A 28 14.06 11.31 -26.31
CA GLU A 28 12.99 12.35 -26.33
C GLU A 28 11.53 11.85 -26.11
N GLY A 29 10.58 12.60 -25.53
CA GLY A 29 10.59 13.97 -24.97
C GLY A 29 9.65 14.12 -23.76
N ALA A 30 9.53 15.32 -23.16
CA ALA A 30 9.13 15.47 -21.75
C ALA A 30 7.75 16.11 -21.45
N HIS A 31 6.97 15.46 -20.56
CA HIS A 31 5.97 16.03 -19.62
C HIS A 31 5.79 15.02 -18.45
N GLY A 32 5.54 15.36 -17.17
CA GLY A 32 5.54 16.65 -16.48
C GLY A 32 4.71 16.59 -15.17
N ARG A 33 5.28 17.06 -14.03
CA ARG A 33 4.65 17.25 -12.68
C ARG A 33 4.70 16.09 -11.64
N PRO A 34 5.55 16.20 -10.59
CA PRO A 34 5.47 15.39 -9.36
C PRO A 34 4.64 16.07 -8.23
N ARG A 35 4.68 15.48 -7.02
CA ARG A 35 3.73 15.68 -5.90
C ARG A 35 4.23 16.65 -4.81
N GLN A 36 3.31 17.20 -4.02
CA GLN A 36 3.56 18.16 -2.92
C GLN A 36 4.11 17.49 -1.64
N THR A 37 5.09 18.13 -0.99
CA THR A 37 5.39 18.05 0.46
C THR A 37 6.06 19.36 0.91
N ALA A 38 5.68 19.91 2.06
CA ALA A 38 6.22 21.14 2.64
C ALA A 38 5.80 21.26 4.13
N PRO A 39 6.40 22.16 4.94
CA PRO A 39 7.76 22.71 4.88
C PRO A 39 8.55 22.51 6.19
N GLY A 40 9.88 22.53 6.12
CA GLY A 40 10.76 22.82 7.27
C GLY A 40 11.31 24.24 7.12
N ALA A 41 11.42 25.00 8.22
CA ALA A 41 11.79 26.41 8.20
C ALA A 41 13.11 26.68 8.96
N GLU A 42 14.03 27.43 8.35
CA GLU A 42 15.21 27.99 8.99
C GLU A 42 15.50 29.43 8.52
N ALA A 43 16.17 30.18 9.39
CA ALA A 43 17.01 31.36 9.13
C ALA A 43 16.49 32.54 8.27
N GLU A 44 15.97 33.59 8.92
CA GLU A 44 16.57 34.93 9.06
C GLU A 44 15.99 35.59 10.34
N GLY A 45 16.62 36.50 11.10
CA GLY A 45 18.00 36.99 11.11
C GLY A 45 18.13 38.27 11.97
N SER A 46 18.91 38.27 13.07
CA SER A 46 19.27 39.51 13.84
C SER A 46 20.42 39.34 14.86
N THR A 47 21.63 39.72 14.42
CA THR A 47 22.50 40.76 15.02
C THR A 47 22.87 40.76 16.53
N SER A 48 24.19 40.55 16.77
CA SER A 48 25.09 41.22 17.74
C SER A 48 25.60 40.56 19.04
N GLN A 49 26.94 40.59 19.15
CA GLN A 49 27.84 40.65 20.33
C GLN A 49 28.10 39.39 21.19
N ALA A 50 29.24 38.75 20.87
CA ALA A 50 30.15 38.04 21.79
C ALA A 50 31.18 39.05 22.39
N PRO A 51 32.25 38.70 23.15
CA PRO A 51 32.71 37.40 23.71
C PRO A 51 32.70 37.37 25.25
N GLY A 52 33.02 36.31 26.00
CA GLY A 52 33.75 35.08 25.70
C GLY A 52 35.09 35.06 26.43
N LYS A 53 35.26 34.16 27.42
CA LYS A 53 36.52 33.92 28.14
C LYS A 53 36.61 32.46 28.57
N THR A 54 37.67 31.78 28.13
CA THR A 54 38.05 30.43 28.54
C THR A 54 39.32 30.50 29.39
N GLU A 55 39.35 29.75 30.49
CA GLU A 55 40.60 29.26 31.07
C GLU A 55 40.33 27.99 31.89
N GLY A 56 41.34 27.15 32.08
CA GLY A 56 41.16 25.86 32.75
C GLY A 56 42.48 25.17 33.06
N ALA A 57 42.37 23.90 33.46
CA ALA A 57 43.46 22.99 33.79
C ALA A 57 44.39 23.39 34.95
N ARG A 58 44.16 22.78 36.12
CA ARG A 58 45.29 22.17 36.85
C ARG A 58 44.86 20.96 37.69
N ALA A 59 45.16 19.76 37.17
CA ALA A 59 45.23 18.56 37.99
C ALA A 59 46.66 18.41 38.57
N LYS A 60 46.76 17.91 39.81
CA LYS A 60 48.01 17.34 40.36
C LYS A 60 47.63 16.22 41.34
N ALA A 61 48.43 15.15 41.38
CA ALA A 61 47.99 13.84 41.87
C ALA A 61 48.67 13.37 43.17
N ALA A 62 48.08 12.32 43.75
CA ALA A 62 48.57 11.48 44.86
C ALA A 62 48.65 12.17 46.24
N GLN A 63 48.38 11.50 47.37
CA GLN A 63 48.62 10.08 47.69
C GLN A 63 47.41 9.34 48.33
N PRO A 64 47.41 7.99 48.35
CA PRO A 64 46.33 7.17 48.93
C PRO A 64 46.49 6.96 50.44
N GLY A 65 45.39 6.81 51.18
CA GLY A 65 45.46 6.65 52.64
C GLY A 65 44.17 6.39 53.41
N ALA A 66 43.13 5.80 52.81
CA ALA A 66 41.99 5.25 53.55
C ALA A 66 41.18 4.28 52.66
N LEU A 67 41.34 2.96 52.88
CA LEU A 67 40.26 2.01 52.61
C LEU A 67 39.40 1.94 53.88
N CYS A 68 38.59 2.98 54.11
CA CYS A 68 37.45 2.84 55.01
C CYS A 68 36.48 1.86 54.35
N ASP A 69 35.99 0.90 55.11
CA ASP A 69 35.24 -0.21 54.53
C ASP A 69 33.85 0.28 54.07
N VAL A 70 33.57 0.09 52.77
CA VAL A 70 32.26 0.44 52.19
C VAL A 70 31.13 -0.35 52.87
N SER A 71 31.45 -1.52 53.45
CA SER A 71 30.52 -2.30 54.26
C SER A 71 30.20 -1.65 55.62
N GLU A 72 31.15 -0.95 56.25
CA GLU A 72 30.88 -0.19 57.49
C GLU A 72 30.06 1.08 57.20
N GLU A 73 30.39 1.80 56.12
CA GLU A 73 29.63 2.99 55.70
C GLU A 73 28.18 2.64 55.33
N LEU A 74 27.98 1.54 54.60
CA LEU A 74 26.66 1.01 54.26
C LEU A 74 25.90 0.52 55.50
N SER A 75 26.58 -0.11 56.47
CA SER A 75 25.94 -0.52 57.73
C SER A 75 25.46 0.69 58.54
N ARG A 76 26.25 1.78 58.61
CA ARG A 76 25.81 3.04 59.23
C ARG A 76 24.62 3.65 58.51
N GLN A 77 24.61 3.69 57.19
CA GLN A 77 23.46 4.21 56.43
C GLN A 77 22.19 3.38 56.67
N LEU A 78 22.30 2.05 56.79
CA LEU A 78 21.16 1.18 57.12
C LEU A 78 20.68 1.38 58.57
N GLU A 79 21.58 1.58 59.53
CA GLU A 79 21.23 1.82 60.93
C GLU A 79 20.62 3.23 61.16
N ASP A 80 21.05 4.23 60.38
CA ASP A 80 20.48 5.59 60.39
C ASP A 80 19.06 5.62 59.75
N ILE A 81 18.86 4.87 58.66
CA ILE A 81 17.53 4.64 58.06
C ILE A 81 16.61 3.89 59.05
N LEU A 82 17.09 2.82 59.69
CA LEU A 82 16.30 2.10 60.69
C LEU A 82 15.99 2.97 61.91
N SER A 83 16.93 3.77 62.39
CA SER A 83 16.68 4.74 63.47
C SER A 83 15.66 5.81 63.07
N THR A 84 15.62 6.21 61.80
CA THR A 84 14.64 7.17 61.27
C THR A 84 13.21 6.59 61.20
N TYR A 85 13.05 5.28 60.98
CA TYR A 85 11.73 4.66 60.75
C TYR A 85 11.23 3.70 61.84
N CYS A 86 12.07 3.24 62.78
CA CYS A 86 11.68 2.25 63.80
C CYS A 86 11.37 2.84 65.18
N VAL A 87 11.62 4.14 65.41
CA VAL A 87 11.44 4.78 66.74
C VAL A 87 9.96 4.90 67.15
N ASP A 88 9.04 5.09 66.20
CA ASP A 88 7.61 5.33 66.48
C ASP A 88 6.82 4.09 66.94
N ASN A 89 7.41 2.88 66.85
CA ASN A 89 6.64 1.62 66.90
C ASN A 89 6.78 0.83 68.21
N ASN A 90 7.15 1.47 69.34
CA ASN A 90 7.26 0.80 70.64
C ASN A 90 7.01 1.72 71.87
N GLN A 91 5.74 1.97 72.19
CA GLN A 91 5.24 2.33 73.53
C GLN A 91 3.83 1.75 73.69
N GLY A 92 3.52 1.13 74.85
CA GLY A 92 2.31 0.30 75.07
C GLY A 92 0.99 1.08 75.21
N GLY A 93 -0.21 0.47 75.23
CA GLY A 93 -0.61 -0.93 75.50
C GLY A 93 -1.19 -1.09 76.94
N PRO A 94 -2.02 -2.12 77.28
CA PRO A 94 -2.50 -3.29 76.52
C PRO A 94 -4.04 -3.59 76.63
N ALA A 95 -4.48 -4.80 76.23
CA ALA A 95 -5.82 -5.43 76.35
C ALA A 95 -6.94 -4.90 75.41
N GLU A 96 -7.92 -5.69 74.93
CA GLU A 96 -8.47 -7.01 75.36
C GLU A 96 -8.40 -8.14 74.30
N GLU A 97 -8.99 -9.32 74.60
CA GLU A 97 -8.99 -10.56 73.77
C GLU A 97 -10.28 -10.77 72.94
N GLY A 98 -10.22 -11.58 71.88
CA GLY A 98 -11.40 -12.07 71.12
C GLY A 98 -11.27 -11.98 69.59
N ALA A 99 -10.50 -12.81 68.87
CA ALA A 99 -10.62 -14.26 68.63
C ALA A 99 -11.43 -14.65 67.36
N GLN A 100 -10.72 -15.25 66.39
CA GLN A 100 -11.19 -16.08 65.25
C GLN A 100 -12.00 -15.40 64.12
N GLY A 101 -11.66 -15.59 62.83
CA GLY A 101 -10.46 -16.21 62.26
C GLY A 101 -10.50 -16.48 60.73
N GLU A 102 -9.32 -16.39 60.09
CA GLU A 102 -8.88 -16.96 58.79
C GLU A 102 -9.62 -16.61 57.46
N PRO A 103 -8.94 -16.65 56.29
CA PRO A 103 -9.38 -15.92 55.07
C PRO A 103 -9.69 -16.79 53.84
N THR A 104 -10.24 -16.19 52.78
CA THR A 104 -10.01 -16.65 51.39
C THR A 104 -10.20 -15.51 50.37
N GLU A 105 -9.25 -15.41 49.43
CA GLU A 105 -9.25 -14.59 48.20
C GLU A 105 -9.43 -15.50 46.95
N PRO A 106 -9.49 -15.02 45.67
CA PRO A 106 -9.65 -13.67 45.11
C PRO A 106 -10.73 -13.63 43.97
N GLU A 107 -10.54 -12.71 43.00
CA GLU A 107 -11.05 -12.65 41.60
C GLU A 107 -12.41 -11.97 41.31
N ASP A 108 -12.28 -10.71 40.86
CA ASP A 108 -12.86 -10.11 39.65
C ASP A 108 -14.18 -10.66 39.06
N THR A 109 -15.20 -9.80 39.03
CA THR A 109 -16.05 -9.64 37.85
C THR A 109 -16.59 -8.20 37.78
N GLU A 110 -16.45 -7.55 36.63
CA GLU A 110 -16.99 -6.21 36.37
C GLU A 110 -18.51 -6.13 36.53
N LYS A 111 -19.02 -5.06 37.18
CA LYS A 111 -20.27 -4.40 36.76
C LYS A 111 -20.43 -2.98 37.29
N SER A 112 -20.91 -2.11 36.41
CA SER A 112 -21.15 -0.69 36.64
C SER A 112 -22.17 -0.43 37.75
N ARG A 113 -21.95 0.63 38.56
CA ARG A 113 -23.06 1.39 39.15
C ARG A 113 -22.72 2.81 39.58
N THR A 114 -23.15 3.77 38.76
CA THR A 114 -23.32 5.17 39.17
C THR A 114 -24.48 5.26 40.17
N TYR A 115 -24.25 5.84 41.35
CA TYR A 115 -25.34 6.29 42.23
C TYR A 115 -24.98 7.60 42.95
N ALA A 116 -25.67 8.67 42.57
CA ALA A 116 -25.78 9.88 43.37
C ALA A 116 -27.13 9.85 44.12
N ALA A 117 -27.09 9.61 45.44
CA ALA A 117 -28.22 9.56 46.36
C ALA A 117 -27.67 9.49 47.81
N ARG A 118 -28.30 9.99 48.86
CA ARG A 118 -29.38 10.99 49.07
C ARG A 118 -29.47 11.23 50.60
N ASN A 119 -30.17 12.29 51.05
CA ASN A 119 -30.47 12.62 52.46
C ASN A 119 -29.28 13.25 53.23
N GLY A 120 -29.46 14.19 54.16
CA GLY A 120 -30.70 14.92 54.51
C GLY A 120 -30.50 15.94 55.65
N GLU A 121 -31.02 17.15 55.48
CA GLU A 121 -31.13 18.27 56.46
C GLU A 121 -32.51 18.26 57.17
N PRO A 122 -32.81 19.12 58.19
CA PRO A 122 -31.96 19.74 59.24
C PRO A 122 -32.69 19.70 60.64
N GLU A 123 -32.79 20.85 61.35
CA GLU A 123 -33.61 21.18 62.56
C GLU A 123 -33.08 20.77 63.97
N PRO A 124 -33.46 21.45 65.09
CA PRO A 124 -32.48 21.91 66.10
C PRO A 124 -32.89 21.73 67.59
N GLY A 125 -32.12 22.31 68.54
CA GLY A 125 -32.47 22.32 69.97
C GLY A 125 -31.70 23.33 70.86
N ILE A 126 -32.33 23.73 71.97
CA ILE A 126 -31.87 24.66 73.06
C ILE A 126 -32.54 24.16 74.39
N PRO A 127 -32.27 24.66 75.63
CA PRO A 127 -31.21 25.54 76.17
C PRO A 127 -30.68 25.22 77.62
N VAL A 128 -29.84 26.12 78.20
CA VAL A 128 -29.54 26.42 79.65
C VAL A 128 -28.98 25.30 80.61
N VAL A 129 -27.93 25.62 81.39
CA VAL A 129 -27.80 25.53 82.89
C VAL A 129 -26.33 25.77 83.38
N ASN A 130 -26.19 26.58 84.46
CA ASN A 130 -25.12 26.83 85.47
C ASN A 130 -23.68 26.22 85.29
N GLY A 131 -22.57 26.86 85.70
CA GLY A 131 -22.30 28.09 86.51
C GLY A 131 -20.88 28.65 86.24
N GLU A 132 -20.10 29.26 87.15
CA GLU A 132 -20.28 29.68 88.56
C GLU A 132 -19.21 30.74 89.01
N LYS A 133 -19.42 31.41 90.17
CA LYS A 133 -18.53 31.96 91.25
C LYS A 133 -16.97 32.09 91.09
N GLU A 134 -16.21 33.08 91.63
CA GLU A 134 -16.38 34.15 92.68
C GLU A 134 -15.43 35.40 92.50
N THR A 135 -15.91 36.62 92.86
CA THR A 135 -15.23 37.78 93.53
C THR A 135 -13.89 38.43 93.06
N SER A 136 -13.46 39.65 93.50
CA SER A 136 -14.10 40.98 93.67
C SER A 136 -13.10 42.07 94.17
N LYS A 137 -13.19 43.34 93.70
CA LYS A 137 -12.62 44.60 94.27
C LYS A 137 -11.06 44.72 94.33
N GLY A 138 -10.44 45.91 94.41
CA GLY A 138 -10.92 47.30 94.32
C GLY A 138 -9.82 48.35 94.59
N GLU A 139 -10.07 49.63 94.22
CA GLU A 139 -9.27 50.85 94.53
C GLU A 139 -9.43 51.30 96.03
N PRO A 140 -8.82 52.41 96.58
CA PRO A 140 -8.18 53.58 95.92
C PRO A 140 -6.97 54.27 96.63
N GLY A 141 -6.49 55.37 96.02
CA GLY A 141 -6.25 56.67 96.70
C GLY A 141 -4.96 56.90 97.51
N THR A 142 -4.40 58.12 97.44
CA THR A 142 -3.36 58.63 98.36
C THR A 142 -3.31 60.17 98.35
N GLU A 143 -3.56 60.80 99.49
CA GLU A 143 -3.25 62.21 99.81
C GLU A 143 -2.69 62.32 101.24
N GLU A 144 -2.29 63.53 101.64
CA GLU A 144 -1.54 63.99 102.83
C GLU A 144 -0.02 64.17 102.59
N ILE A 145 0.57 65.37 102.56
CA ILE A 145 0.54 66.59 103.42
C ILE A 145 1.67 66.61 104.47
N ARG A 146 2.22 67.81 104.68
CA ARG A 146 3.45 68.07 105.46
C ARG A 146 3.16 68.32 106.94
N ALA A 147 4.14 68.04 107.79
CA ALA A 147 4.24 68.60 109.13
C ALA A 147 5.51 69.45 109.26
N SER A 148 5.38 70.61 109.91
CA SER A 148 6.47 71.49 110.36
C SER A 148 6.13 71.93 111.78
N ASP A 149 7.12 71.94 112.68
CA ASP A 149 6.98 72.44 114.05
C ASP A 149 8.14 73.40 114.38
N GLU A 150 7.83 74.47 115.11
CA GLU A 150 8.78 75.46 115.63
C GLU A 150 8.40 75.84 117.09
N VAL A 151 9.23 76.68 117.72
CA VAL A 151 9.02 77.33 119.04
C VAL A 151 9.26 76.40 120.24
N GLY A 152 9.95 76.82 121.32
CA GLY A 152 10.67 78.08 121.56
C GLY A 152 10.35 78.70 122.92
N ASP A 153 10.99 78.24 123.99
CA ASP A 153 10.75 78.72 125.37
C ASP A 153 11.64 79.92 125.76
N ARG A 154 11.14 80.79 126.66
CA ARG A 154 11.83 81.95 127.25
C ARG A 154 11.39 82.20 128.70
N ASP A 155 12.25 81.85 129.66
CA ASP A 155 12.04 82.09 131.09
C ASP A 155 12.05 83.59 131.49
N HIS A 156 11.43 83.91 132.63
CA HIS A 156 11.26 85.25 133.19
C HIS A 156 11.33 85.25 134.73
N ARG A 157 12.52 85.51 135.31
CA ARG A 157 12.68 85.71 136.77
C ARG A 157 13.46 86.96 137.20
N ARG A 158 12.68 87.96 137.60
CA ARG A 158 12.74 88.73 138.87
C ARG A 158 13.71 88.16 139.94
N PRO A 159 14.37 89.00 140.80
CA PRO A 159 13.65 89.54 141.97
C PRO A 159 14.08 90.92 142.53
N GLN A 160 13.44 91.31 143.64
CA GLN A 160 13.43 92.63 144.28
C GLN A 160 14.01 92.57 145.71
N GLU A 161 15.28 92.97 145.92
CA GLU A 161 15.93 92.82 147.24
C GLU A 161 15.73 93.99 148.23
N LYS A 162 15.35 95.18 147.77
CA LYS A 162 15.39 96.47 148.52
C LYS A 162 14.46 96.60 149.75
N LYS A 163 13.88 95.52 150.29
CA LYS A 163 12.97 95.56 151.46
C LYS A 163 13.59 95.19 152.82
N LYS A 164 14.67 94.39 152.88
CA LYS A 164 15.14 93.80 154.16
C LYS A 164 15.63 94.82 155.20
N ALA A 165 16.38 95.83 154.79
CA ALA A 165 16.96 96.82 155.72
C ALA A 165 15.92 97.64 156.51
N LYS A 166 14.67 97.77 156.02
CA LYS A 166 13.60 98.55 156.68
C LYS A 166 12.73 97.71 157.62
N GLY A 167 13.01 96.42 157.77
CA GLY A 167 12.41 95.52 158.77
C GLY A 167 13.09 95.66 160.14
N LEU A 168 14.41 95.50 160.18
CA LEU A 168 15.25 95.60 161.40
C LEU A 168 14.92 96.80 162.30
N GLY A 169 14.77 98.01 161.73
CA GLY A 169 14.41 99.20 162.51
C GLY A 169 13.05 99.11 163.22
N LYS A 170 12.07 98.40 162.64
CA LYS A 170 10.77 98.13 163.28
C LYS A 170 10.89 97.07 164.38
N GLU A 171 11.65 96.01 164.13
CA GLU A 171 11.89 94.94 165.10
C GLU A 171 12.64 95.45 166.33
N ILE A 172 13.65 96.30 166.15
CA ILE A 172 14.37 96.98 167.24
C ILE A 172 13.41 97.88 168.04
N THR A 173 12.55 98.65 167.36
CA THR A 173 11.56 99.52 168.02
C THR A 173 10.56 98.71 168.85
N LEU A 174 10.05 97.61 168.29
CA LEU A 174 9.12 96.70 168.96
C LEU A 174 9.77 95.99 170.16
N LEU A 175 11.04 95.60 170.04
CA LEU A 175 11.83 95.04 171.13
C LEU A 175 12.02 96.08 172.26
N MET A 176 12.39 97.32 171.94
CA MET A 176 12.50 98.40 172.94
C MET A 176 11.16 98.70 173.65
N GLN A 177 10.03 98.68 172.94
CA GLN A 177 8.71 98.80 173.58
C GLN A 177 8.44 97.63 174.55
N THR A 178 8.75 96.40 174.13
CA THR A 178 8.57 95.19 174.95
C THR A 178 9.49 95.18 176.19
N LEU A 179 10.67 95.79 176.10
CA LEU A 179 11.59 95.96 177.23
C LEU A 179 11.13 97.09 178.18
N ASN A 180 10.41 98.10 177.70
CA ASN A 180 9.96 99.21 178.53
C ASN A 180 8.75 98.86 179.43
N THR A 181 7.94 97.86 179.06
CA THR A 181 6.82 97.35 179.87
C THR A 181 7.23 96.48 181.06
N LEU A 182 8.52 96.18 181.21
CA LEU A 182 9.07 95.32 182.27
C LEU A 182 9.60 96.19 183.42
N SER A 183 9.29 95.81 184.66
CA SER A 183 9.50 96.66 185.84
C SER A 183 10.87 96.48 186.47
N THR A 184 11.49 95.31 186.30
CA THR A 184 12.83 94.97 186.81
C THR A 184 13.86 94.89 185.68
N PRO A 185 15.15 95.15 185.96
CA PRO A 185 16.22 94.91 184.98
C PRO A 185 16.39 93.41 184.65
N GLU A 186 16.10 92.51 185.60
CA GLU A 186 16.14 91.06 185.43
C GLU A 186 15.15 90.58 184.36
N GLU A 187 13.90 91.06 184.39
CA GLU A 187 12.89 90.74 183.35
C GLU A 187 13.35 91.19 181.96
N LYS A 188 13.93 92.40 181.86
CA LYS A 188 14.44 92.95 180.59
C LYS A 188 15.58 92.08 180.03
N LEU A 189 16.49 91.65 180.89
CA LEU A 189 17.57 90.74 180.51
C LEU A 189 17.02 89.38 180.05
N ALA A 190 16.07 88.79 180.79
CA ALA A 190 15.45 87.51 180.44
C ALA A 190 14.72 87.58 179.07
N ALA A 191 14.00 88.67 178.80
CA ALA A 191 13.36 88.90 177.50
C ALA A 191 14.38 89.03 176.36
N LEU A 192 15.50 89.72 176.59
CA LEU A 192 16.58 89.86 175.61
C LEU A 192 17.28 88.52 175.33
N CYS A 193 17.58 87.74 176.37
CA CYS A 193 18.16 86.41 176.25
C CYS A 193 17.23 85.44 175.49
N LYS A 194 15.92 85.49 175.76
CA LYS A 194 14.93 84.71 175.00
C LYS A 194 14.93 85.09 173.52
N LYS A 195 14.94 86.39 173.19
CA LYS A 195 14.98 86.86 171.79
C LYS A 195 16.29 86.50 171.08
N TYR A 196 17.42 86.52 171.78
CA TYR A 196 18.69 86.04 171.24
C TYR A 196 18.69 84.53 170.97
N ALA A 197 18.08 83.73 171.85
CA ALA A 197 17.91 82.29 171.65
C ALA A 197 16.98 81.97 170.46
N GLU A 198 15.84 82.67 170.34
CA GLU A 198 14.93 82.56 169.19
C GLU A 198 15.66 82.87 167.86
N LEU A 199 16.44 83.95 167.81
CA LEU A 199 17.21 84.33 166.62
C LEU A 199 18.35 83.34 166.29
N LEU A 200 19.01 82.76 167.31
CA LEU A 200 20.01 81.71 167.10
C LEU A 200 19.37 80.43 166.54
N GLU A 201 18.16 80.07 166.98
CA GLU A 201 17.45 78.91 166.46
C GLU A 201 16.91 79.16 165.04
N GLU A 202 16.43 80.37 164.73
CA GLU A 202 16.08 80.78 163.36
C GLU A 202 17.29 80.77 162.43
N HIS A 203 18.45 81.29 162.87
CA HIS A 203 19.69 81.22 162.09
C HIS A 203 20.16 79.77 161.89
N ARG A 204 20.09 78.91 162.91
CA ARG A 204 20.38 77.47 162.79
C ARG A 204 19.43 76.79 161.82
N ASN A 205 18.13 77.08 161.86
CA ASN A 205 17.14 76.50 160.95
C ASN A 205 17.32 77.01 159.52
N SER A 206 17.61 78.29 159.33
CA SER A 206 17.99 78.88 158.04
C SER A 206 19.26 78.24 157.47
N GLN A 207 20.27 77.96 158.31
CA GLN A 207 21.50 77.29 157.89
C GLN A 207 21.27 75.80 157.56
N LYS A 208 20.43 75.09 158.33
CA LYS A 208 19.98 73.71 158.01
C LYS A 208 19.26 73.71 156.64
N GLN A 209 18.35 74.66 156.41
CA GLN A 209 17.58 74.79 155.17
C GLN A 209 18.45 75.18 153.97
N MET A 210 19.42 76.08 154.15
CA MET A 210 20.40 76.45 153.11
C MET A 210 21.27 75.24 152.71
N LYS A 211 21.79 74.47 153.68
CA LYS A 211 22.53 73.23 153.40
C LYS A 211 21.67 72.18 152.69
N LEU A 212 20.39 72.05 153.08
CA LEU A 212 19.44 71.16 152.41
C LEU A 212 19.14 71.59 150.96
N LEU A 213 18.92 72.89 150.73
CA LEU A 213 18.70 73.46 149.40
C LEU A 213 19.94 73.36 148.52
N GLN A 214 21.15 73.56 149.07
CA GLN A 214 22.41 73.36 148.36
C GLN A 214 22.60 71.90 147.95
N LYS A 215 22.34 70.94 148.85
CA LYS A 215 22.36 69.51 148.51
C LYS A 215 21.34 69.17 147.40
N LYS A 216 20.12 69.72 147.49
CA LYS A 216 19.09 69.56 146.46
C LYS A 216 19.48 70.22 145.13
N GLN A 217 20.18 71.36 145.15
CA GLN A 217 20.73 71.99 143.95
C GLN A 217 21.77 71.10 143.28
N SER A 218 22.74 70.54 144.03
CA SER A 218 23.72 69.60 143.49
C SER A 218 23.07 68.35 142.89
N GLN A 219 22.04 67.80 143.56
CA GLN A 219 21.26 66.67 143.03
C GLN A 219 20.55 67.05 141.72
N LEU A 220 19.84 68.18 141.66
CA LEU A 220 19.15 68.65 140.46
C LEU A 220 20.12 68.95 139.31
N VAL A 221 21.35 69.42 139.59
CA VAL A 221 22.39 69.60 138.55
C VAL A 221 22.86 68.26 138.00
N GLN A 222 23.14 67.27 138.86
CA GLN A 222 23.53 65.92 138.45
C GLN A 222 22.41 65.21 137.67
N GLU A 223 21.16 65.33 138.12
CA GLU A 223 19.97 64.81 137.44
C GLU A 223 19.79 65.45 136.06
N LYS A 224 19.92 66.78 135.96
CA LYS A 224 19.89 67.54 134.70
C LYS A 224 21.02 67.12 133.73
N ASP A 225 22.23 66.85 134.21
CA ASP A 225 23.33 66.38 133.34
C ASP A 225 23.17 64.92 132.94
N HIS A 226 22.63 64.06 133.81
CA HIS A 226 22.27 62.68 133.48
C HIS A 226 21.16 62.63 132.41
N LEU A 227 20.06 63.36 132.62
CA LEU A 227 18.96 63.48 131.65
C LEU A 227 19.43 64.06 130.31
N ARG A 228 20.36 65.02 130.33
CA ARG A 228 20.99 65.54 129.11
C ARG A 228 21.80 64.47 128.38
N GLY A 229 22.55 63.63 129.10
CA GLY A 229 23.28 62.49 128.55
C GLY A 229 22.35 61.44 127.92
N GLU A 230 21.27 61.06 128.62
CA GLU A 230 20.27 60.12 128.08
C GLU A 230 19.53 60.72 126.88
N HIS A 231 19.22 62.01 126.89
CA HIS A 231 18.63 62.70 125.74
C HIS A 231 19.56 62.66 124.51
N SER A 232 20.87 62.92 124.67
CA SER A 232 21.83 62.79 123.56
C SER A 232 21.92 61.36 123.01
N LYS A 233 21.86 60.33 123.87
CA LYS A 233 21.78 58.93 123.41
C LYS A 233 20.47 58.65 122.66
N ALA A 234 19.35 59.13 123.18
CA ALA A 234 18.03 58.95 122.57
C ALA A 234 17.91 59.62 121.19
N VAL A 235 18.52 60.80 121.02
CA VAL A 235 18.61 61.48 119.70
C VAL A 235 19.42 60.64 118.71
N LEU A 236 20.61 60.15 119.10
CA LEU A 236 21.42 59.29 118.22
C LEU A 236 20.71 57.97 117.87
N ALA A 237 20.04 57.36 118.85
CA ALA A 237 19.23 56.16 118.63
C ALA A 237 18.08 56.44 117.66
N ARG A 238 17.33 57.55 117.85
CA ARG A 238 16.27 58.00 116.94
C ARG A 238 16.81 58.18 115.52
N SER A 239 17.91 58.89 115.32
CA SER A 239 18.48 59.13 113.98
C SER A 239 18.88 57.82 113.29
N LYS A 240 19.45 56.85 114.02
CA LYS A 240 19.77 55.52 113.45
C LYS A 240 18.51 54.74 113.08
N LEU A 241 17.50 54.74 113.95
CA LEU A 241 16.22 54.06 113.72
C LEU A 241 15.45 54.70 112.54
N GLU A 242 15.52 56.03 112.40
CA GLU A 242 14.94 56.76 111.27
C GLU A 242 15.64 56.43 109.95
N SER A 243 16.98 56.31 109.92
CA SER A 243 17.69 55.84 108.71
C SER A 243 17.25 54.44 108.32
N LEU A 244 17.24 53.50 109.27
CA LEU A 244 16.80 52.11 109.04
C LEU A 244 15.34 52.05 108.56
N CYS A 245 14.44 52.85 109.11
CA CYS A 245 13.06 52.96 108.62
C CYS A 245 13.00 53.54 107.20
N ARG A 246 13.77 54.58 106.88
CA ARG A 246 13.86 55.16 105.52
C ARG A 246 14.51 54.19 104.52
N GLU A 247 15.40 53.31 104.96
CA GLU A 247 16.02 52.23 104.16
C GLU A 247 15.03 51.11 103.92
N LEU A 248 14.36 50.62 104.96
CA LEU A 248 13.31 49.59 104.86
C LEU A 248 12.13 50.05 104.00
N GLN A 249 11.72 51.32 104.08
CA GLN A 249 10.72 51.91 103.20
C GLN A 249 11.20 52.03 101.74
N ARG A 250 12.49 52.28 101.48
CA ARG A 250 13.06 52.25 100.13
C ARG A 250 13.08 50.82 99.59
N HIS A 251 13.53 49.84 100.37
CA HIS A 251 13.52 48.44 100.00
C HIS A 251 12.10 47.90 99.76
N ASN A 252 11.11 48.32 100.55
CA ASN A 252 9.70 47.95 100.33
C ASN A 252 9.07 48.60 99.09
N ARG A 253 9.59 49.74 98.62
CA ARG A 253 9.21 50.34 97.34
C ARG A 253 9.88 49.58 96.18
N SER A 254 11.20 49.42 96.23
CA SER A 254 11.98 48.62 95.26
C SER A 254 11.38 47.22 95.05
N LEU A 255 11.13 46.47 96.13
CA LEU A 255 10.56 45.13 96.05
C LEU A 255 9.14 45.08 95.45
N LYS A 256 8.33 46.13 95.65
CA LYS A 256 7.01 46.26 95.00
C LYS A 256 7.14 46.62 93.52
N GLU A 257 8.05 47.53 93.19
CA GLU A 257 8.35 47.96 91.81
C GLU A 257 8.93 46.78 91.01
N GLU A 258 9.90 46.06 91.55
CA GLU A 258 10.46 44.80 91.01
C GLU A 258 9.43 43.67 90.91
N GLY A 259 8.49 43.58 91.87
CA GLY A 259 7.41 42.59 91.83
C GLY A 259 6.41 42.87 90.70
N VAL A 260 5.99 44.13 90.55
CA VAL A 260 5.14 44.58 89.43
C VAL A 260 5.88 44.47 88.10
N GLN A 261 7.18 44.78 88.07
CA GLN A 261 7.98 44.72 86.85
C GLN A 261 8.20 43.27 86.38
N ARG A 262 8.52 42.33 87.28
CA ARG A 262 8.57 40.91 86.92
C ARG A 262 7.21 40.37 86.45
N ALA A 263 6.11 40.82 87.05
CA ALA A 263 4.77 40.43 86.60
C ALA A 263 4.47 40.94 85.16
N ARG A 264 4.95 42.13 84.78
CA ARG A 264 4.89 42.61 83.39
C ARG A 264 5.74 41.77 82.45
N GLU A 265 7.00 41.51 82.81
CA GLU A 265 7.93 40.73 81.97
C GLU A 265 7.47 39.28 81.77
N GLU A 266 6.82 38.67 82.76
CA GLU A 266 6.24 37.33 82.64
C GLU A 266 4.99 37.33 81.73
N GLU A 267 4.19 38.39 81.80
CA GLU A 267 3.01 38.60 80.94
C GLU A 267 3.38 38.97 79.49
N GLU A 268 4.46 39.72 79.29
CA GLU A 268 5.04 40.00 77.96
C GLU A 268 5.59 38.72 77.34
N LYS A 269 6.28 37.87 78.10
CA LYS A 269 6.71 36.52 77.63
C LYS A 269 5.52 35.62 77.30
N ARG A 270 4.42 35.65 78.07
CA ARG A 270 3.18 34.94 77.70
C ARG A 270 2.62 35.42 76.36
N LYS A 271 2.61 36.72 76.11
CA LYS A 271 2.16 37.31 74.84
C LYS A 271 3.07 36.96 73.68
N GLU A 272 4.38 36.99 73.87
CA GLU A 272 5.38 36.60 72.86
C GLU A 272 5.22 35.12 72.47
N VAL A 273 5.15 34.21 73.45
CA VAL A 273 4.93 32.77 73.20
C VAL A 273 3.58 32.51 72.53
N THR A 274 2.51 33.17 72.97
CA THR A 274 1.18 33.03 72.35
C THR A 274 1.18 33.55 70.91
N SER A 275 1.83 34.69 70.65
CA SER A 275 1.98 35.26 69.32
C SER A 275 2.80 34.36 68.40
N HIS A 276 3.93 33.82 68.88
CA HIS A 276 4.77 32.89 68.12
C HIS A 276 4.01 31.60 67.77
N PHE A 277 3.25 31.04 68.71
CA PHE A 277 2.41 29.86 68.47
C PHE A 277 1.30 30.15 67.45
N GLN A 278 0.63 31.31 67.53
CA GLN A 278 -0.39 31.72 66.56
C GLN A 278 0.21 31.94 65.15
N VAL A 279 1.38 32.56 65.04
CA VAL A 279 2.10 32.69 63.76
C VAL A 279 2.45 31.32 63.19
N THR A 280 3.00 30.42 64.01
CA THR A 280 3.36 29.06 63.59
C THR A 280 2.13 28.26 63.13
N LEU A 281 0.97 28.39 63.81
CA LEU A 281 -0.29 27.77 63.37
C LEU A 281 -0.75 28.34 62.01
N ASN A 282 -0.68 29.67 61.83
CA ASN A 282 -1.04 30.30 60.55
C ASN A 282 -0.10 29.87 59.41
N ASP A 283 1.21 29.73 59.68
CA ASP A 283 2.19 29.26 58.71
C ASP A 283 1.99 27.78 58.33
N ILE A 284 1.59 26.93 59.29
CA ILE A 284 1.22 25.53 59.03
C ILE A 284 -0.06 25.45 58.20
N GLN A 285 -1.07 26.28 58.51
CA GLN A 285 -2.31 26.37 57.73
C GLN A 285 -2.01 26.82 56.28
N LEU A 286 -1.22 27.88 56.10
CA LEU A 286 -0.81 28.38 54.79
C LEU A 286 0.02 27.35 54.01
N GLN A 287 0.89 26.59 54.67
CA GLN A 287 1.63 25.49 54.02
C GLN A 287 0.70 24.35 53.58
N MET A 288 -0.30 23.99 54.41
CA MET A 288 -1.31 22.98 54.06
C MET A 288 -2.21 23.44 52.91
N GLU A 289 -2.62 24.72 52.90
CA GLU A 289 -3.37 25.32 51.80
C GLU A 289 -2.57 25.34 50.50
N GLN A 290 -1.32 25.79 50.53
CA GLN A 290 -0.44 25.76 49.36
C GLN A 290 -0.15 24.32 48.90
N HIS A 291 -0.02 23.35 49.82
CA HIS A 291 0.13 21.94 49.46
C HIS A 291 -1.12 21.44 48.74
N ASN A 292 -2.31 21.73 49.28
CA ASN A 292 -3.59 21.36 48.67
C ASN A 292 -3.79 22.04 47.30
N GLU A 293 -3.38 23.30 47.15
CA GLU A 293 -3.44 24.02 45.87
C GLU A 293 -2.48 23.41 44.82
N ARG A 294 -1.23 23.12 45.19
CA ARG A 294 -0.27 22.40 44.32
C ARG A 294 -0.79 21.00 43.95
N ASN A 295 -1.34 20.27 44.93
CA ASN A 295 -1.89 18.93 44.74
C ASN A 295 -3.17 18.93 43.88
N SER A 296 -3.95 20.01 43.92
CA SER A 296 -5.09 20.25 43.02
C SER A 296 -4.63 20.56 41.59
N LYS A 297 -3.64 21.45 41.42
CA LYS A 297 -3.02 21.76 40.11
C LYS A 297 -2.44 20.50 39.46
N LEU A 298 -1.71 19.67 40.22
CA LEU A 298 -1.21 18.38 39.75
C LEU A 298 -2.33 17.41 39.34
N ARG A 299 -3.49 17.39 40.01
CA ARG A 299 -4.64 16.59 39.54
C ARG A 299 -5.22 17.14 38.24
N GLN A 300 -5.34 18.46 38.09
CA GLN A 300 -5.80 19.08 36.85
C GLN A 300 -4.85 18.78 35.69
N GLU A 301 -3.53 18.95 35.87
CA GLU A 301 -2.51 18.67 34.85
C GLU A 301 -2.53 17.20 34.41
N ASN A 302 -2.69 16.25 35.35
CA ASN A 302 -2.87 14.84 35.03
C ASN A 302 -4.18 14.55 34.28
N MET A 303 -5.28 15.22 34.63
CA MET A 303 -6.56 15.10 33.92
C MET A 303 -6.48 15.65 32.49
N GLU A 304 -5.86 16.82 32.30
CA GLU A 304 -5.60 17.38 30.97
C GLU A 304 -4.66 16.50 30.14
N LEU A 305 -3.65 15.88 30.76
CA LEU A 305 -2.75 14.93 30.10
C LEU A 305 -3.50 13.66 29.68
N ALA A 306 -4.35 13.10 30.53
CA ALA A 306 -5.22 11.98 30.20
C ALA A 306 -6.18 12.31 29.05
N GLU A 307 -6.78 13.51 29.03
CA GLU A 307 -7.58 13.99 27.91
C GLU A 307 -6.77 14.13 26.61
N ARG A 308 -5.54 14.67 26.68
CA ARG A 308 -4.64 14.80 25.52
C ARG A 308 -4.26 13.44 24.96
N LEU A 309 -3.97 12.47 25.82
CA LEU A 309 -3.70 11.07 25.43
C LEU A 309 -4.94 10.41 24.80
N LYS A 310 -6.12 10.57 25.40
CA LYS A 310 -7.37 10.04 24.82
C LYS A 310 -7.64 10.61 23.43
N LYS A 311 -7.56 11.94 23.26
CA LYS A 311 -7.74 12.63 21.97
C LYS A 311 -6.68 12.21 20.94
N LEU A 312 -5.48 11.84 21.39
CA LEU A 312 -4.44 11.31 20.51
C LEU A 312 -4.75 9.87 20.04
N ILE A 313 -5.24 9.01 20.93
CA ILE A 313 -5.69 7.64 20.61
C ILE A 313 -6.86 7.68 19.62
N GLU A 314 -7.90 8.48 19.91
CA GLU A 314 -9.05 8.70 19.01
C GLU A 314 -8.62 9.17 17.60
N GLN A 315 -7.56 10.00 17.51
CA GLN A 315 -6.98 10.40 16.23
C GLN A 315 -6.16 9.30 15.54
N TYR A 316 -5.54 8.38 16.27
CA TYR A 316 -4.86 7.22 15.66
C TYR A 316 -5.88 6.22 15.14
N GLU A 317 -6.90 5.86 15.93
CA GLU A 317 -8.00 4.99 15.51
C GLU A 317 -8.69 5.51 14.24
N LEU A 318 -8.98 6.81 14.17
CA LEU A 318 -9.57 7.44 12.97
C LEU A 318 -8.62 7.46 11.77
N ARG A 319 -7.29 7.57 11.98
CA ARG A 319 -6.29 7.46 10.90
C ARG A 319 -6.20 6.02 10.39
N GLU A 320 -6.20 5.03 11.29
CA GLU A 320 -6.19 3.62 10.93
C GLU A 320 -7.45 3.26 10.15
N GLU A 321 -8.64 3.65 10.62
CA GLU A 321 -9.91 3.45 9.90
C GLU A 321 -9.90 4.10 8.50
N HIS A 322 -9.26 5.26 8.35
CA HIS A 322 -9.06 5.91 7.05
C HIS A 322 -8.07 5.14 6.15
N ILE A 323 -6.94 4.69 6.68
CA ILE A 323 -5.96 3.86 5.96
C ILE A 323 -6.61 2.55 5.49
N ASP A 324 -7.43 1.95 6.34
CA ASP A 324 -8.15 0.70 6.08
C ASP A 324 -9.20 0.87 4.96
N LYS A 325 -9.91 2.01 4.95
CA LYS A 325 -10.80 2.42 3.83
C LYS A 325 -10.03 2.66 2.53
N VAL A 326 -8.86 3.31 2.59
CA VAL A 326 -8.00 3.54 1.42
C VAL A 326 -7.42 2.23 0.89
N PHE A 327 -7.04 1.30 1.77
CA PHE A 327 -6.55 -0.03 1.40
C PHE A 327 -7.65 -0.83 0.70
N LYS A 328 -8.86 -0.90 1.27
CA LYS A 328 -10.02 -1.56 0.65
C LYS A 328 -10.41 -0.95 -0.69
N HIS A 329 -10.36 0.39 -0.83
CA HIS A 329 -10.53 1.05 -2.13
C HIS A 329 -9.42 0.66 -3.12
N LYS A 330 -8.16 0.57 -2.68
CA LYS A 330 -7.03 0.22 -3.55
C LYS A 330 -7.07 -1.24 -4.01
N ASP A 331 -7.44 -2.14 -3.13
CA ASP A 331 -7.67 -3.55 -3.45
C ASP A 331 -8.82 -3.72 -4.46
N LEU A 332 -9.98 -3.09 -4.23
CA LEU A 332 -11.08 -3.08 -5.20
C LEU A 332 -10.69 -2.43 -6.54
N GLN A 333 -9.86 -1.39 -6.52
CA GLN A 333 -9.32 -0.78 -7.75
C GLN A 333 -8.38 -1.73 -8.50
N GLN A 334 -7.56 -2.51 -7.78
CA GLN A 334 -6.66 -3.51 -8.36
C GLN A 334 -7.46 -4.67 -8.96
N GLN A 335 -8.40 -5.25 -8.20
CA GLN A 335 -9.31 -6.30 -8.68
C GLN A 335 -10.06 -5.88 -9.95
N LEU A 336 -10.51 -4.61 -10.04
CA LEU A 336 -11.17 -4.08 -11.24
C LEU A 336 -10.22 -3.95 -12.45
N VAL A 337 -8.94 -3.69 -12.24
CA VAL A 337 -7.93 -3.68 -13.31
C VAL A 337 -7.61 -5.11 -13.74
N ASP A 338 -7.42 -6.03 -12.81
CA ASP A 338 -7.11 -7.43 -13.09
C ASP A 338 -8.27 -8.14 -13.81
N ALA A 339 -9.52 -7.90 -13.40
CA ALA A 339 -10.70 -8.41 -14.09
C ALA A 339 -10.83 -7.87 -15.52
N LYS A 340 -10.51 -6.58 -15.76
CA LYS A 340 -10.46 -6.00 -17.11
C LYS A 340 -9.33 -6.58 -17.96
N LEU A 341 -8.17 -6.86 -17.35
CA LEU A 341 -7.05 -7.51 -18.02
C LEU A 341 -7.40 -8.94 -18.42
N GLN A 342 -8.02 -9.71 -17.51
CA GLN A 342 -8.53 -11.05 -17.80
C GLN A 342 -9.56 -11.02 -18.94
N GLN A 343 -10.56 -10.14 -18.86
CA GLN A 343 -11.57 -9.97 -19.93
C GLN A 343 -10.92 -9.64 -21.29
N ALA A 344 -9.91 -8.77 -21.32
CA ALA A 344 -9.18 -8.44 -22.54
C ALA A 344 -8.36 -9.62 -23.08
N GLN A 345 -7.73 -10.41 -22.20
CA GLN A 345 -7.00 -11.62 -22.57
C GLN A 345 -7.93 -12.73 -23.10
N GLU A 346 -9.11 -12.89 -22.50
CA GLU A 346 -10.13 -13.84 -22.96
C GLU A 346 -10.69 -13.43 -24.33
N MET A 347 -11.07 -12.16 -24.53
CA MET A 347 -11.53 -11.66 -25.84
C MET A 347 -10.46 -11.80 -26.93
N LEU A 348 -9.18 -11.57 -26.60
CA LEU A 348 -8.07 -11.79 -27.52
C LEU A 348 -7.94 -13.27 -27.87
N LYS A 349 -7.91 -14.16 -26.87
CA LYS A 349 -7.81 -15.61 -27.08
C LYS A 349 -8.99 -16.15 -27.90
N GLU A 350 -10.21 -15.71 -27.64
CA GLU A 350 -11.36 -16.09 -28.46
C GLU A 350 -11.21 -15.62 -29.92
N ALA A 351 -10.66 -14.42 -30.14
CA ALA A 351 -10.43 -13.89 -31.49
C ALA A 351 -9.31 -14.67 -32.22
N GLU A 352 -8.23 -15.02 -31.53
CA GLU A 352 -7.18 -15.90 -32.04
C GLU A 352 -7.72 -17.30 -32.38
N GLU A 353 -8.53 -17.90 -31.50
CA GLU A 353 -9.17 -19.18 -31.77
C GLU A 353 -10.22 -19.11 -32.90
N ARG A 354 -10.98 -18.01 -33.03
CA ARG A 354 -11.92 -17.79 -34.15
C ARG A 354 -11.16 -17.69 -35.48
N HIS A 355 -10.15 -16.83 -35.54
CA HIS A 355 -9.30 -16.67 -36.72
C HIS A 355 -8.58 -17.98 -37.09
N GLN A 356 -8.10 -18.77 -36.13
CA GLN A 356 -7.48 -20.07 -36.40
C GLN A 356 -8.49 -21.09 -36.94
N ARG A 357 -9.74 -21.13 -36.42
CA ARG A 357 -10.83 -21.96 -36.99
C ARG A 357 -11.19 -21.55 -38.42
N GLU A 358 -11.31 -20.24 -38.68
CA GLU A 358 -11.60 -19.69 -40.02
C GLU A 358 -10.48 -20.02 -41.01
N LYS A 359 -9.22 -19.88 -40.60
CA LYS A 359 -8.04 -20.25 -41.37
C LYS A 359 -7.97 -21.76 -41.65
N GLU A 360 -8.30 -22.62 -40.68
CA GLU A 360 -8.39 -24.07 -40.88
C GLU A 360 -9.52 -24.45 -41.83
N PHE A 361 -10.68 -23.79 -41.73
CA PHE A 361 -11.81 -23.97 -42.63
C PHE A 361 -11.44 -23.59 -44.08
N LEU A 362 -10.90 -22.39 -44.29
CA LEU A 362 -10.50 -21.90 -45.63
C LEU A 362 -9.37 -22.73 -46.24
N LEU A 363 -8.41 -23.20 -45.43
CA LEU A 363 -7.35 -24.11 -45.90
C LEU A 363 -7.93 -25.45 -46.34
N LYS A 364 -8.90 -26.00 -45.60
CA LYS A 364 -9.60 -27.24 -45.95
C LYS A 364 -10.43 -27.06 -47.23
N GLU A 365 -11.21 -25.99 -47.33
CA GLU A 365 -12.01 -25.66 -48.53
C GLU A 365 -11.12 -25.49 -49.77
N ALA A 366 -9.98 -24.81 -49.65
CA ALA A 366 -9.01 -24.66 -50.72
C ALA A 366 -8.44 -26.02 -51.19
N VAL A 367 -8.12 -26.93 -50.26
CA VAL A 367 -7.63 -28.29 -50.58
C VAL A 367 -8.72 -29.16 -51.22
N GLU A 368 -9.97 -29.08 -50.74
CA GLU A 368 -11.10 -29.81 -51.33
C GLU A 368 -11.45 -29.28 -52.73
N SER A 369 -11.40 -27.96 -52.94
CA SER A 369 -11.56 -27.30 -54.24
C SER A 369 -10.43 -27.65 -55.22
N GLN A 370 -9.17 -27.63 -54.76
CA GLN A 370 -8.02 -28.09 -55.57
C GLN A 370 -8.22 -29.54 -56.01
N ARG A 371 -8.56 -30.44 -55.08
CA ARG A 371 -8.81 -31.86 -55.37
C ARG A 371 -9.95 -32.07 -56.38
N MET A 372 -11.01 -31.25 -56.30
CA MET A 372 -12.09 -31.27 -57.29
C MET A 372 -11.61 -30.80 -58.67
N CYS A 373 -10.81 -29.74 -58.73
CA CYS A 373 -10.20 -29.26 -59.97
C CYS A 373 -9.26 -30.30 -60.61
N GLU A 374 -8.46 -31.00 -59.80
CA GLU A 374 -7.60 -32.10 -60.27
C GLU A 374 -8.41 -33.29 -60.82
N LEU A 375 -9.48 -33.68 -60.13
CA LEU A 375 -10.39 -34.73 -60.61
C LEU A 375 -11.08 -34.35 -61.93
N MET A 376 -11.57 -33.11 -62.05
CA MET A 376 -12.15 -32.60 -63.29
C MET A 376 -11.14 -32.60 -64.44
N LYS A 377 -9.89 -32.18 -64.21
CA LYS A 377 -8.80 -32.24 -65.21
C LYS A 377 -8.46 -33.67 -65.64
N GLN A 378 -8.51 -34.64 -64.72
CA GLN A 378 -8.33 -36.06 -65.05
C GLN A 378 -9.48 -36.59 -65.92
N GLN A 379 -10.73 -36.25 -65.60
CA GLN A 379 -11.89 -36.61 -66.42
C GLN A 379 -11.86 -35.94 -67.80
N GLU A 380 -11.52 -34.66 -67.88
CA GLU A 380 -11.33 -33.91 -69.14
C GLU A 380 -10.25 -34.56 -70.01
N THR A 381 -9.11 -34.95 -69.41
CA THR A 381 -8.01 -35.63 -70.09
C THR A 381 -8.45 -37.00 -70.63
N HIS A 382 -9.19 -37.78 -69.82
CA HIS A 382 -9.70 -39.08 -70.24
C HIS A 382 -10.73 -38.97 -71.38
N LEU A 383 -11.66 -38.00 -71.30
CA LEU A 383 -12.62 -37.72 -72.38
C LEU A 383 -11.92 -37.25 -73.66
N LYS A 384 -10.87 -36.42 -73.56
CA LYS A 384 -10.05 -36.02 -74.71
C LYS A 384 -9.31 -37.20 -75.34
N GLN A 385 -8.78 -38.14 -74.54
CA GLN A 385 -8.18 -39.38 -75.03
C GLN A 385 -9.22 -40.28 -75.72
N GLN A 386 -10.42 -40.41 -75.15
CA GLN A 386 -11.50 -41.20 -75.73
C GLN A 386 -12.00 -40.61 -77.05
N LEU A 387 -12.14 -39.28 -77.13
CA LEU A 387 -12.47 -38.56 -78.37
C LEU A 387 -11.39 -38.77 -79.43
N ALA A 388 -10.10 -38.61 -79.08
CA ALA A 388 -8.99 -38.85 -80.00
C ALA A 388 -8.98 -40.29 -80.54
N LEU A 389 -9.23 -41.29 -79.69
CA LEU A 389 -9.35 -42.70 -80.10
C LEU A 389 -10.55 -42.92 -81.04
N TYR A 390 -11.70 -42.28 -80.79
CA TYR A 390 -12.83 -42.36 -81.71
C TYR A 390 -12.57 -41.64 -83.05
N THR A 391 -11.84 -40.53 -83.05
CA THR A 391 -11.38 -39.86 -84.28
C THR A 391 -10.43 -40.77 -85.07
N GLU A 392 -9.41 -41.35 -84.43
CA GLU A 392 -8.49 -42.30 -85.07
C GLU A 392 -9.25 -43.51 -85.65
N LYS A 393 -10.20 -44.09 -84.91
CA LYS A 393 -11.02 -45.22 -85.39
C LYS A 393 -11.96 -44.81 -86.54
N PHE A 394 -12.44 -43.58 -86.57
CA PHE A 394 -13.23 -43.05 -87.69
C PHE A 394 -12.36 -42.78 -88.92
N GLU A 395 -11.14 -42.28 -88.75
CA GLU A 395 -10.15 -42.11 -89.82
C GLU A 395 -9.69 -43.47 -90.37
N GLU A 396 -9.42 -44.48 -89.53
CA GLU A 396 -9.17 -45.86 -89.95
C GLU A 396 -10.33 -46.42 -90.78
N PHE A 397 -11.57 -46.21 -90.31
CA PHE A 397 -12.76 -46.68 -91.00
C PHE A 397 -12.96 -45.98 -92.35
N GLN A 398 -12.80 -44.65 -92.43
CA GLN A 398 -12.84 -43.93 -93.70
C GLN A 398 -11.71 -44.35 -94.65
N ASN A 399 -10.48 -44.48 -94.17
CA ASN A 399 -9.36 -44.98 -94.97
C ASN A 399 -9.61 -46.38 -95.52
N THR A 400 -10.25 -47.25 -94.74
CA THR A 400 -10.64 -48.61 -95.14
C THR A 400 -11.78 -48.59 -96.15
N LEU A 401 -12.79 -47.74 -95.95
CA LEU A 401 -13.92 -47.56 -96.85
C LEU A 401 -13.49 -46.98 -98.22
N SER A 402 -12.59 -45.99 -98.23
CA SER A 402 -12.01 -45.42 -99.45
C SER A 402 -11.22 -46.47 -100.24
N LYS A 403 -10.32 -47.22 -99.59
CA LYS A 403 -9.58 -48.33 -100.22
C LYS A 403 -10.52 -49.42 -100.76
N SER A 404 -11.59 -49.74 -100.02
CA SER A 404 -12.63 -50.67 -100.48
C SER A 404 -13.34 -50.15 -101.74
N SER A 405 -13.71 -48.86 -101.76
CA SER A 405 -14.32 -48.19 -102.92
C SER A 405 -13.40 -48.19 -104.15
N GLU A 406 -12.09 -47.97 -103.96
CA GLU A 406 -11.08 -48.07 -105.03
C GLU A 406 -10.97 -49.51 -105.58
N VAL A 407 -10.95 -50.52 -104.70
CA VAL A 407 -10.93 -51.94 -105.09
C VAL A 407 -12.21 -52.33 -105.84
N PHE A 408 -13.40 -51.92 -105.37
CA PHE A 408 -14.65 -52.14 -106.11
C PHE A 408 -14.66 -51.42 -107.46
N THR A 409 -14.10 -50.21 -107.54
CA THR A 409 -14.04 -49.43 -108.78
C THR A 409 -13.09 -50.06 -109.80
N THR A 410 -11.90 -50.49 -109.38
CA THR A 410 -10.95 -51.20 -110.24
C THR A 410 -11.49 -52.56 -110.68
N PHE A 411 -12.06 -53.36 -109.77
CA PHE A 411 -12.68 -54.64 -110.10
C PHE A 411 -13.85 -54.48 -111.09
N LYS A 412 -14.69 -53.45 -110.93
CA LYS A 412 -15.75 -53.13 -111.90
C LYS A 412 -15.17 -52.79 -113.29
N GLN A 413 -14.13 -51.96 -113.35
CA GLN A 413 -13.45 -51.64 -114.62
C GLN A 413 -12.84 -52.89 -115.27
N GLU A 414 -12.29 -53.82 -114.50
CA GLU A 414 -11.78 -55.10 -115.00
C GLU A 414 -12.89 -56.03 -115.49
N MET A 415 -14.00 -56.13 -114.76
CA MET A 415 -15.17 -56.89 -115.18
C MET A 415 -15.75 -56.33 -116.50
N GLU A 416 -15.78 -55.00 -116.66
CA GLU A 416 -16.16 -54.36 -117.92
C GLU A 416 -15.17 -54.65 -119.06
N LYS A 417 -13.85 -54.56 -118.81
CA LYS A 417 -12.80 -54.91 -119.80
C LYS A 417 -12.92 -56.38 -120.21
N MET A 418 -13.14 -57.29 -119.26
CA MET A 418 -13.32 -58.71 -119.51
C MET A 418 -14.62 -59.00 -120.27
N THR A 419 -15.73 -58.34 -119.92
CA THR A 419 -17.00 -58.41 -120.67
C THR A 419 -16.84 -57.93 -122.11
N LYS A 420 -16.08 -56.84 -122.34
CA LYS A 420 -15.73 -56.34 -123.69
C LYS A 420 -14.86 -57.36 -124.44
N LYS A 421 -13.93 -58.05 -123.77
CA LYS A 421 -13.07 -59.11 -124.34
C LYS A 421 -13.87 -60.38 -124.70
N ILE A 422 -14.80 -60.82 -123.83
CA ILE A 422 -15.74 -61.92 -124.10
C ILE A 422 -16.57 -61.60 -125.35
N LYS A 423 -17.21 -60.43 -125.41
CA LYS A 423 -18.00 -59.98 -126.58
C LYS A 423 -17.19 -59.87 -127.87
N LYS A 424 -15.87 -59.68 -127.80
CA LYS A 424 -14.98 -59.76 -128.96
C LYS A 424 -14.74 -61.22 -129.37
N LEU A 425 -14.38 -62.09 -128.43
CA LEU A 425 -14.14 -63.52 -128.66
C LEU A 425 -15.40 -64.26 -129.16
N GLU A 426 -16.60 -63.88 -128.70
CA GLU A 426 -17.89 -64.42 -129.19
C GLU A 426 -18.13 -64.08 -130.67
N LYS A 427 -17.80 -62.84 -131.08
CA LYS A 427 -17.86 -62.40 -132.48
C LYS A 427 -16.82 -63.10 -133.33
N GLU A 428 -15.58 -63.21 -132.86
CA GLU A 428 -14.50 -63.93 -133.55
C GLU A 428 -14.84 -65.41 -133.71
N THR A 429 -15.33 -66.08 -132.66
CA THR A 429 -15.80 -67.48 -132.71
C THR A 429 -16.94 -67.66 -133.71
N THR A 430 -17.87 -66.70 -133.78
CA THR A 430 -19.00 -66.77 -134.73
C THR A 430 -18.56 -66.50 -136.17
N MET A 431 -17.60 -65.60 -136.39
CA MET A 431 -16.96 -65.37 -137.68
C MET A 431 -16.16 -66.59 -138.15
N TYR A 432 -15.44 -67.28 -137.25
CA TYR A 432 -14.76 -68.53 -137.57
C TYR A 432 -15.74 -69.69 -137.83
N ARG A 433 -16.85 -69.80 -137.08
CA ARG A 433 -17.94 -70.75 -137.37
C ARG A 433 -18.50 -70.54 -138.77
N SER A 434 -18.91 -69.32 -139.10
CA SER A 434 -19.47 -68.98 -140.42
C SER A 434 -18.47 -69.19 -141.57
N ARG A 435 -17.17 -68.88 -141.36
CA ARG A 435 -16.10 -69.21 -142.33
C ARG A 435 -15.93 -70.71 -142.51
N TRP A 436 -15.94 -71.49 -141.43
CA TRP A 436 -15.84 -72.95 -141.48
C TRP A 436 -17.06 -73.57 -142.17
N GLU A 437 -18.29 -73.17 -141.80
CA GLU A 437 -19.54 -73.56 -142.43
C GLU A 437 -19.54 -73.26 -143.94
N SER A 438 -19.14 -72.05 -144.34
CA SER A 438 -19.04 -71.65 -145.75
C SER A 438 -17.97 -72.43 -146.52
N SER A 439 -16.79 -72.65 -145.93
CA SER A 439 -15.73 -73.45 -146.54
C SER A 439 -16.14 -74.92 -146.68
N ASN A 440 -16.88 -75.47 -145.72
CA ASN A 440 -17.35 -76.85 -145.74
C ASN A 440 -18.51 -77.03 -146.74
N LYS A 441 -19.39 -76.03 -146.87
CA LYS A 441 -20.40 -75.96 -147.94
C LYS A 441 -19.77 -75.92 -149.34
N ALA A 442 -18.76 -75.08 -149.54
CA ALA A 442 -18.01 -75.06 -150.82
C ALA A 442 -17.29 -76.39 -151.09
N LEU A 443 -16.80 -77.08 -150.05
CA LEU A 443 -16.21 -78.42 -150.18
C LEU A 443 -17.25 -79.47 -150.62
N LEU A 444 -18.47 -79.40 -150.09
CA LEU A 444 -19.60 -80.26 -150.49
C LEU A 444 -20.05 -79.96 -151.92
N GLU A 445 -20.22 -78.68 -152.29
CA GLU A 445 -20.56 -78.27 -153.65
C GLU A 445 -19.51 -78.75 -154.68
N MET A 446 -18.23 -78.64 -154.35
CA MET A 446 -17.14 -79.15 -155.19
C MET A 446 -17.11 -80.69 -155.26
N ALA A 447 -17.52 -81.39 -154.20
CA ALA A 447 -17.68 -82.84 -154.21
C ALA A 447 -18.89 -83.27 -155.05
N GLU A 448 -20.02 -82.54 -154.98
CA GLU A 448 -21.20 -82.76 -155.80
C GLU A 448 -20.89 -82.52 -157.28
N GLU A 449 -20.27 -81.39 -157.65
CA GLU A 449 -19.77 -81.13 -159.02
C GLU A 449 -18.85 -82.26 -159.50
N LYS A 450 -17.93 -82.74 -158.65
CA LYS A 450 -17.07 -83.89 -159.01
C LYS A 450 -17.92 -85.13 -159.33
N THR A 451 -18.89 -85.49 -158.49
CA THR A 451 -19.74 -86.67 -158.75
C THR A 451 -20.64 -86.52 -159.98
N VAL A 452 -20.99 -85.29 -160.37
CA VAL A 452 -21.68 -85.02 -161.64
C VAL A 452 -20.72 -85.21 -162.81
N ARG A 453 -19.52 -84.59 -162.77
CA ARG A 453 -18.49 -84.73 -163.80
C ARG A 453 -18.01 -86.18 -163.98
N ASP A 454 -17.90 -86.94 -162.91
CA ASP A 454 -17.57 -88.37 -162.96
C ASP A 454 -18.65 -89.14 -163.74
N LYS A 455 -19.95 -88.89 -163.46
CA LYS A 455 -21.08 -89.52 -164.18
C LYS A 455 -21.19 -89.06 -165.63
N GLU A 456 -20.91 -87.79 -165.92
CA GLU A 456 -20.83 -87.27 -167.29
C GLU A 456 -19.69 -87.94 -168.06
N LEU A 457 -18.53 -88.13 -167.43
CA LEU A 457 -17.39 -88.86 -167.98
C LEU A 457 -17.72 -90.32 -168.22
N GLU A 458 -18.33 -91.05 -167.28
CA GLU A 458 -18.81 -92.43 -167.50
C GLU A 458 -19.80 -92.49 -168.67
N GLY A 459 -20.77 -91.56 -168.73
CA GLY A 459 -21.72 -91.45 -169.83
C GLY A 459 -21.08 -91.18 -171.19
N LEU A 460 -20.03 -90.35 -171.23
CA LEU A 460 -19.20 -90.14 -172.41
C LEU A 460 -18.34 -91.37 -172.75
N GLN A 461 -17.80 -92.07 -171.76
CA GLN A 461 -16.97 -93.26 -171.93
C GLN A 461 -17.79 -94.43 -172.48
N VAL A 462 -19.05 -94.59 -172.04
CA VAL A 462 -20.01 -95.56 -172.61
C VAL A 462 -20.42 -95.16 -174.05
N LYS A 463 -20.60 -93.87 -174.34
CA LYS A 463 -20.81 -93.37 -175.72
C LYS A 463 -19.60 -93.65 -176.60
N ILE A 464 -18.38 -93.41 -176.10
CA ILE A 464 -17.12 -93.70 -176.80
C ILE A 464 -16.99 -95.21 -177.04
N GLN A 465 -17.23 -96.08 -176.05
CA GLN A 465 -17.20 -97.54 -176.27
C GLN A 465 -18.25 -98.01 -177.29
N ARG A 466 -19.43 -97.38 -177.36
CA ARG A 466 -20.42 -97.64 -178.42
C ARG A 466 -19.93 -97.17 -179.78
N LEU A 467 -19.37 -95.96 -179.87
CA LEU A 467 -18.79 -95.43 -181.10
C LEU A 467 -17.57 -96.24 -181.55
N GLU A 468 -16.69 -96.68 -180.66
CA GLU A 468 -15.58 -97.58 -180.97
C GLU A 468 -16.08 -98.93 -181.48
N LYS A 469 -17.08 -99.54 -180.84
CA LYS A 469 -17.67 -100.80 -181.33
C LYS A 469 -18.31 -100.62 -182.71
N LEU A 470 -19.01 -99.51 -182.94
CA LEU A 470 -19.60 -99.17 -184.24
C LEU A 470 -18.53 -98.89 -185.30
N CYS A 471 -17.51 -98.08 -185.00
CA CYS A 471 -16.40 -97.78 -185.90
C CYS A 471 -15.54 -99.02 -186.19
N ARG A 472 -15.31 -99.91 -185.21
CA ARG A 472 -14.60 -101.19 -185.43
C ARG A 472 -15.44 -102.15 -186.27
N ALA A 473 -16.77 -102.19 -186.08
CA ALA A 473 -17.67 -102.97 -186.94
C ALA A 473 -17.68 -102.44 -188.39
N LEU A 474 -17.91 -101.13 -188.57
CA LEU A 474 -17.86 -100.45 -189.88
C LEU A 474 -16.48 -100.54 -190.53
N GLN A 475 -15.38 -100.48 -189.76
CA GLN A 475 -14.02 -100.72 -190.29
C GLN A 475 -13.82 -102.19 -190.67
N THR A 476 -14.47 -103.15 -190.00
CA THR A 476 -14.40 -104.56 -190.38
C THR A 476 -15.15 -104.80 -191.69
N GLU A 477 -16.40 -104.34 -191.82
CA GLU A 477 -17.13 -104.35 -193.10
C GLU A 477 -16.36 -103.63 -194.20
N ARG A 478 -15.88 -102.40 -193.94
CA ARG A 478 -15.12 -101.61 -194.91
C ARG A 478 -13.81 -102.29 -195.31
N ASN A 479 -13.16 -103.04 -194.42
CA ASN A 479 -11.93 -103.77 -194.73
C ASN A 479 -12.20 -105.08 -195.48
N ASP A 480 -13.29 -105.80 -195.18
CA ASP A 480 -13.70 -107.00 -195.92
C ASP A 480 -14.26 -106.66 -197.31
N LEU A 481 -14.96 -105.53 -197.46
CA LEU A 481 -15.32 -104.99 -198.78
C LEU A 481 -14.08 -104.48 -199.54
N ASN A 482 -13.17 -103.72 -198.89
CA ASN A 482 -11.93 -103.30 -199.57
C ASN A 482 -11.08 -104.51 -199.99
N LYS A 483 -10.93 -105.55 -199.17
CA LYS A 483 -10.23 -106.78 -199.56
C LYS A 483 -10.88 -107.56 -200.70
N ARG A 484 -12.10 -107.19 -201.12
CA ARG A 484 -12.81 -107.78 -202.26
C ARG A 484 -12.92 -106.84 -203.47
N VAL A 485 -12.34 -105.64 -203.39
CA VAL A 485 -12.42 -104.60 -204.45
C VAL A 485 -11.06 -103.92 -204.73
N GLN A 486 -10.11 -103.93 -203.78
CA GLN A 486 -8.77 -103.33 -203.94
C GLN A 486 -7.85 -104.08 -204.92
N ASP A 487 -8.27 -105.24 -205.44
CA ASP A 487 -7.63 -105.92 -206.56
C ASP A 487 -7.94 -105.27 -207.93
N LEU A 488 -8.73 -104.17 -208.00
CA LEU A 488 -9.21 -103.60 -209.27
C LEU A 488 -8.95 -102.10 -209.56
N THR A 489 -8.83 -101.19 -208.58
CA THR A 489 -8.59 -99.75 -208.88
C THR A 489 -7.83 -98.98 -207.78
N ALA A 490 -7.14 -97.90 -208.15
CA ALA A 490 -6.01 -97.35 -207.40
C ALA A 490 -6.14 -95.90 -206.88
N GLY A 491 -5.41 -95.59 -205.80
CA GLY A 491 -4.68 -94.31 -205.61
C GLY A 491 -5.23 -93.24 -204.66
N GLY A 492 -4.39 -92.78 -203.69
CA GLY A 492 -4.27 -91.35 -203.37
C GLY A 492 -4.42 -90.81 -201.93
N ILE A 493 -3.29 -90.39 -201.32
CA ILE A 493 -3.04 -89.05 -200.68
C ILE A 493 -3.71 -88.65 -199.32
N THR A 494 -2.84 -88.50 -198.27
CA THR A 494 -2.77 -87.55 -197.09
C THR A 494 -4.03 -87.16 -196.25
N ASP A 495 -3.98 -86.57 -195.02
CA ASP A 495 -2.92 -85.82 -194.31
C ASP A 495 -3.02 -85.79 -192.74
N ILE A 496 -1.95 -85.25 -192.11
CA ILE A 496 -1.65 -84.74 -190.73
C ILE A 496 -2.73 -84.63 -189.62
N GLY A 497 -2.30 -84.85 -188.35
CA GLY A 497 -2.86 -84.16 -187.16
C GLY A 497 -2.54 -84.79 -185.77
N SER A 498 -1.90 -84.06 -184.84
CA SER A 498 -1.63 -84.49 -183.45
C SER A 498 -1.39 -83.30 -182.50
N GLU A 499 -1.74 -83.41 -181.21
CA GLU A 499 -1.46 -82.37 -180.19
C GLU A 499 -1.15 -82.93 -178.77
N ARG A 500 -0.58 -82.10 -177.88
CA ARG A 500 -0.13 -82.43 -176.51
C ARG A 500 -0.23 -81.17 -175.62
N ARG A 501 -0.64 -81.28 -174.35
CA ARG A 501 -0.63 -80.18 -173.34
C ARG A 501 -0.04 -80.59 -171.97
N PRO A 502 0.28 -79.64 -171.06
CA PRO A 502 1.44 -79.76 -170.16
C PRO A 502 1.15 -79.55 -168.65
N GLU A 503 2.16 -79.12 -167.89
CA GLU A 503 2.27 -79.04 -166.43
C GLU A 503 1.98 -77.63 -165.80
N ALA A 504 2.09 -77.56 -164.46
CA ALA A 504 2.81 -76.51 -163.69
C ALA A 504 2.08 -75.33 -162.94
N THR A 505 2.11 -75.41 -161.59
CA THR A 505 2.69 -74.45 -160.60
C THR A 505 2.09 -73.07 -160.18
N THR A 506 2.03 -72.88 -158.83
CA THR A 506 2.54 -71.77 -157.95
C THR A 506 1.81 -70.45 -157.59
N ALA A 507 2.01 -70.05 -156.32
CA ALA A 507 2.21 -68.67 -155.75
C ALA A 507 1.02 -67.67 -155.69
N SER A 508 0.94 -66.63 -154.83
CA SER A 508 1.64 -66.18 -153.59
C SER A 508 0.77 -65.10 -152.84
N LYS A 509 0.84 -64.90 -151.50
CA LYS A 509 1.59 -63.85 -150.73
C LYS A 509 1.26 -62.38 -151.18
N GLU A 510 0.89 -61.37 -150.37
CA GLU A 510 1.60 -60.69 -149.24
C GLU A 510 0.80 -59.56 -148.50
N GLN A 511 1.34 -59.03 -147.37
CA GLN A 511 1.14 -57.69 -146.71
C GLN A 511 -0.26 -57.32 -146.14
N GLY A 512 -0.45 -56.39 -145.16
CA GLY A 512 0.48 -55.55 -144.34
C GLY A 512 -0.25 -54.57 -143.37
N VAL A 513 0.48 -53.59 -142.78
CA VAL A 513 0.04 -52.34 -142.07
C VAL A 513 -0.21 -52.29 -140.52
N GLU A 514 0.78 -51.73 -139.82
CA GLU A 514 0.82 -50.69 -138.72
C GLU A 514 -0.15 -50.58 -137.50
N SER A 515 0.41 -50.40 -136.27
CA SER A 515 0.69 -49.08 -135.59
C SER A 515 0.49 -49.04 -134.03
N PRO A 516 1.18 -48.17 -133.24
CA PRO A 516 1.22 -48.26 -131.75
C PRO A 516 0.96 -46.96 -130.92
N GLY A 517 0.78 -47.12 -129.58
CA GLY A 517 0.98 -46.07 -128.55
C GLY A 517 -0.13 -45.00 -128.39
N ALA A 518 -0.06 -44.03 -127.46
CA ALA A 518 0.60 -43.93 -126.13
C ALA A 518 0.13 -42.63 -125.39
N GLN A 519 0.52 -42.45 -124.10
CA GLN A 519 0.50 -41.17 -123.34
C GLN A 519 -0.88 -40.54 -122.96
N PRO A 520 -0.93 -39.49 -122.09
CA PRO A 520 -0.24 -39.32 -120.80
C PRO A 520 -1.19 -38.88 -119.64
N ALA A 521 -0.62 -38.46 -118.51
CA ALA A 521 -1.32 -38.01 -117.29
C ALA A 521 -1.74 -36.52 -117.29
N SER A 522 -2.53 -36.11 -116.28
CA SER A 522 -2.91 -34.72 -116.00
C SER A 522 -2.80 -34.35 -114.51
N SER A 523 -2.40 -33.10 -114.25
CA SER A 523 -2.30 -32.40 -112.95
C SER A 523 -3.71 -31.98 -112.42
N PRO A 524 -3.94 -31.10 -111.40
CA PRO A 524 -3.05 -30.08 -110.79
C PRO A 524 -3.10 -29.91 -109.24
N ARG A 525 -2.38 -28.88 -108.77
CA ARG A 525 -2.32 -28.37 -107.39
C ARG A 525 -3.01 -27.00 -107.32
N ALA A 526 -3.92 -26.81 -106.37
CA ALA A 526 -4.62 -25.57 -105.99
C ALA A 526 -5.26 -25.78 -104.60
N THR A 527 -5.49 -24.80 -103.72
CA THR A 527 -5.00 -23.40 -103.57
C THR A 527 -5.11 -23.03 -102.07
N ASP A 528 -4.78 -21.77 -101.74
CA ASP A 528 -5.27 -21.01 -100.58
C ASP A 528 -4.63 -21.20 -99.18
N ALA A 529 -4.86 -20.16 -98.37
CA ALA A 529 -4.25 -19.82 -97.08
C ALA A 529 -5.42 -19.49 -96.09
N PRO A 530 -5.28 -18.77 -94.94
CA PRO A 530 -4.09 -18.20 -94.29
C PRO A 530 -3.95 -18.49 -92.78
N CYS A 531 -2.82 -18.11 -92.19
CA CYS A 531 -2.75 -17.79 -90.77
C CYS A 531 -3.19 -16.32 -90.57
N CYS A 532 -4.22 -16.07 -89.77
CA CYS A 532 -4.70 -14.72 -89.45
C CYS A 532 -4.87 -14.49 -87.94
N SER A 533 -4.56 -13.26 -87.53
CA SER A 533 -4.60 -12.75 -86.16
C SER A 533 -6.03 -12.43 -85.68
N GLY A 534 -6.21 -12.32 -84.36
CA GLY A 534 -7.44 -11.75 -83.78
C GLY A 534 -7.33 -11.45 -82.27
N ALA A 535 -7.40 -10.18 -81.91
CA ALA A 535 -7.71 -9.71 -80.54
C ALA A 535 -9.21 -9.39 -80.43
N PRO A 536 -9.72 -9.01 -79.25
CA PRO A 536 -10.05 -7.59 -79.10
C PRO A 536 -9.80 -6.99 -77.70
N SER A 537 -10.08 -5.70 -77.58
CA SER A 537 -10.03 -4.89 -76.34
C SER A 537 -11.40 -4.23 -76.07
N THR A 538 -11.50 -3.37 -75.04
CA THR A 538 -12.63 -2.46 -74.70
C THR A 538 -13.89 -3.13 -74.09
N GLY A 539 -14.74 -2.43 -73.30
CA GLY A 539 -14.56 -1.10 -72.70
C GLY A 539 -15.78 -0.53 -71.93
N THR A 540 -15.49 0.24 -70.87
CA THR A 540 -16.06 1.55 -70.46
C THR A 540 -17.58 1.84 -70.48
N ALA A 541 -18.20 1.98 -69.29
CA ALA A 541 -19.23 2.98 -68.89
C ALA A 541 -19.66 2.76 -67.40
N GLY A 542 -20.11 3.74 -66.59
CA GLY A 542 -20.10 5.20 -66.73
C GLY A 542 -21.15 5.94 -65.86
N GLN A 543 -20.70 6.83 -64.95
CA GLN A 543 -21.49 7.82 -64.14
C GLN A 543 -22.46 7.23 -63.07
N THR A 544 -22.80 7.93 -61.97
CA THR A 544 -22.39 9.26 -61.42
C THR A 544 -21.43 9.06 -60.21
N GLY A 545 -21.28 9.87 -59.14
CA GLY A 545 -21.85 11.17 -58.71
C GLY A 545 -21.24 11.63 -57.34
N PRO A 546 -21.20 12.95 -56.98
CA PRO A 546 -20.40 13.43 -55.84
C PRO A 546 -21.16 14.09 -54.66
N GLY A 547 -20.54 14.17 -53.48
CA GLY A 547 -21.01 14.92 -52.30
C GLY A 547 -19.99 14.99 -51.14
N GLU A 548 -19.53 16.20 -50.81
CA GLU A 548 -18.40 16.63 -49.96
C GLU A 548 -18.51 16.43 -48.40
N PRO A 549 -17.50 16.79 -47.55
CA PRO A 549 -17.07 15.90 -46.44
C PRO A 549 -16.85 16.57 -45.03
N THR A 550 -16.10 15.86 -44.16
CA THR A 550 -15.34 16.28 -42.94
C THR A 550 -16.12 16.72 -41.66
N PRO A 551 -15.46 16.83 -40.47
CA PRO A 551 -14.56 15.86 -39.80
C PRO A 551 -14.83 15.73 -38.25
N ALA A 552 -13.83 15.19 -37.51
CA ALA A 552 -13.75 15.01 -36.04
C ALA A 552 -14.59 13.84 -35.48
N THR A 553 -14.24 13.18 -34.37
CA THR A 553 -13.33 13.56 -33.26
C THR A 553 -12.37 12.41 -32.89
N ALA A 554 -11.25 12.74 -32.23
CA ALA A 554 -10.33 11.82 -31.55
C ALA A 554 -10.29 12.12 -30.05
#